data_AF-A0A221SZC9-F1
#
_entry.id   AF-A0A221SZC9-F1
#
_cell.length_a   1.000
_cell.length_b   1.000
_cell.length_c   1.000
_cell.angle_alpha   90.00
_cell.angle_beta   90.00
_cell.angle_gamma   90.00
#
_symmetry.space_group_name_H-M   'P 1'
#
loop_
_entity.id
_entity.type
_entity.pdbx_description
1 polymer ?
#
loop_
_entity_poly.entity_id
_entity_poly.type
_entity_poly.pdbx_seq_one_letter_code
_entity_poly.pdbx_strand_id
1 'polypeptide(L)'
;MPSLYTLLALLFTAALLLLLWRPGLARPVTVWALAAGLPVLAAVAAALTGQARADRVTAGYLPVPVTVTVNALGRTRTLQLTAQDAACLTRARMNGTDQTLVLPAPEAPLRLPKGAEITGALPAERIVQALTVQGRLLCRNLRVATEREKEDAAALTD
;
A
#
# COMPACT_ATOMS: atom_id res chain seq x y z
N MET A 1 10.81 18.33 -5.29
CA MET A 1 9.45 17.80 -5.03
C MET A 1 8.75 18.54 -3.89
N PRO A 2 9.28 18.67 -2.65
CA PRO A 2 8.58 19.42 -1.57
C PRO A 2 8.37 20.92 -1.88
N SER A 3 9.24 21.52 -2.69
CA SER A 3 9.16 22.92 -3.12
C SER A 3 7.94 23.27 -3.99
N LEU A 4 7.47 22.33 -4.82
CA LEU A 4 6.28 22.53 -5.65
C LEU A 4 5.01 22.54 -4.78
N TYR A 5 4.96 21.73 -3.73
CA TYR A 5 3.83 21.69 -2.80
C TYR A 5 3.74 22.93 -1.93
N THR A 6 4.88 23.45 -1.45
CA THR A 6 4.91 24.72 -0.71
C THR A 6 4.47 25.89 -1.57
N LEU A 7 4.86 25.91 -2.85
CA LEU A 7 4.42 26.91 -3.81
C LEU A 7 2.90 26.84 -4.04
N LEU A 8 2.35 25.65 -4.22
CA LEU A 8 0.90 25.47 -4.41
C LEU A 8 0.11 25.91 -3.17
N ALA A 9 0.58 25.55 -1.97
CA ALA A 9 -0.05 25.96 -0.71
C ALA A 9 0.02 27.48 -0.50
N LEU A 10 1.15 28.13 -0.85
CA LEU A 10 1.31 29.58 -0.85
C LEU A 10 0.36 30.26 -1.84
N LEU A 11 0.17 29.68 -3.02
CA LEU A 11 -0.71 30.23 -4.05
C LEU A 11 -2.18 30.17 -3.61
N PHE A 12 -2.60 29.06 -2.99
CA PHE A 12 -3.95 28.92 -2.41
C PHE A 12 -4.21 29.86 -1.24
N THR A 13 -3.24 30.00 -0.33
CA THR A 13 -3.35 30.94 0.80
C THR A 13 -3.37 32.39 0.33
N ALA A 14 -2.54 32.76 -0.65
CA ALA A 14 -2.57 34.08 -1.27
C ALA A 14 -3.92 34.35 -1.98
N ALA A 15 -4.46 33.38 -2.72
CA ALA A 15 -5.76 33.51 -3.37
C ALA A 15 -6.91 33.68 -2.36
N LEU A 16 -6.89 32.92 -1.26
CA LEU A 16 -7.86 33.06 -0.16
C LEU A 16 -7.74 34.44 0.50
N LEU A 17 -6.52 34.87 0.84
CA LEU A 17 -6.28 36.20 1.41
C LEU A 17 -6.79 37.31 0.48
N LEU A 18 -6.51 37.22 -0.82
CA LEU A 18 -6.96 38.20 -1.81
C LEU A 18 -8.48 38.25 -1.96
N LEU A 19 -9.15 37.11 -1.77
CA LEU A 19 -10.62 37.00 -1.78
C LEU A 19 -11.24 37.57 -0.50
N LEU A 20 -10.61 37.36 0.66
CA LEU A 20 -11.06 37.92 1.95
C LEU A 20 -10.77 39.43 2.09
N TRP A 21 -9.71 39.94 1.45
CA TRP A 21 -9.30 41.34 1.52
C TRP A 21 -10.11 42.31 0.63
N ARG A 22 -11.09 41.84 -0.13
CA ARG A 22 -12.00 42.71 -0.89
C ARG A 22 -13.30 42.97 -0.10
N PRO A 23 -13.36 44.03 0.74
CA PRO A 23 -14.59 44.41 1.42
C PRO A 23 -15.61 44.90 0.38
N GLY A 24 -16.79 44.26 0.34
CA GLY A 24 -17.92 44.70 -0.50
C GLY A 24 -18.56 43.63 -1.38
N LEU A 25 -18.00 42.43 -1.46
CA LEU A 25 -18.58 41.30 -2.22
C LEU A 25 -18.86 40.11 -1.28
N ALA A 26 -19.72 40.29 -0.29
CA ALA A 26 -20.41 39.17 0.36
C ALA A 26 -21.44 38.57 -0.63
N ARG A 27 -20.97 38.15 -1.81
CA ARG A 27 -21.77 37.46 -2.81
C ARG A 27 -21.81 35.98 -2.45
N PRO A 28 -22.94 35.29 -2.70
CA PRO A 28 -23.09 33.84 -2.47
C PRO A 28 -21.94 32.99 -3.05
N VAL A 29 -21.25 33.52 -4.07
CA VAL A 29 -20.05 32.94 -4.68
C VAL A 29 -18.88 32.73 -3.70
N THR A 30 -18.62 33.63 -2.74
CA THR A 30 -17.50 33.44 -1.78
C THR A 30 -17.80 32.36 -0.76
N VAL A 31 -19.05 32.30 -0.28
CA VAL A 31 -19.53 31.23 0.61
C VAL A 31 -19.49 29.88 -0.12
N TRP A 32 -19.91 29.84 -1.38
CA TRP A 32 -19.81 28.64 -2.23
C TRP A 32 -18.37 28.21 -2.47
N ALA A 33 -17.46 29.16 -2.76
CA ALA A 33 -16.05 28.86 -2.98
C ALA A 33 -15.38 28.32 -1.71
N LEU A 34 -15.71 28.86 -0.53
CA LEU A 34 -15.21 28.35 0.75
C LEU A 34 -15.78 26.97 1.07
N ALA A 35 -17.08 26.77 0.87
CA ALA A 35 -17.74 25.49 1.08
C ALA A 35 -17.17 24.38 0.16
N ALA A 36 -16.83 24.72 -1.08
CA ALA A 36 -16.20 23.79 -2.02
C ALA A 36 -14.69 23.61 -1.79
N GLY A 37 -14.00 24.66 -1.34
CA GLY A 37 -12.55 24.65 -1.12
C GLY A 37 -12.13 23.92 0.15
N LEU A 38 -12.92 24.01 1.22
CA LEU A 38 -12.63 23.35 2.50
C LEU A 38 -12.44 21.82 2.37
N PRO A 39 -13.34 21.07 1.70
CA PRO A 39 -13.16 19.63 1.48
C PRO A 39 -11.87 19.30 0.72
N VAL A 40 -11.50 20.11 -0.27
CA VAL A 40 -10.27 19.91 -1.05
C VAL A 40 -9.04 20.12 -0.16
N LEU A 41 -9.02 21.18 0.65
CA LEU A 41 -7.94 21.42 1.60
C LEU A 41 -7.84 20.31 2.65
N ALA A 42 -8.99 19.84 3.16
CA ALA A 42 -9.04 18.72 4.10
C ALA A 42 -8.48 17.43 3.46
N ALA A 43 -8.85 17.13 2.21
CA ALA A 43 -8.34 15.98 1.48
C ALA A 43 -6.82 16.07 1.26
N VAL A 44 -6.30 17.25 0.88
CA VAL A 44 -4.85 17.46 0.69
C VAL A 44 -4.10 17.36 2.01
N ALA A 45 -4.60 17.96 3.08
CA ALA A 45 -4.02 17.84 4.42
C ALA A 45 -4.01 16.39 4.90
N ALA A 46 -5.09 15.64 4.68
CA ALA A 46 -5.17 14.22 5.01
C ALA A 46 -4.16 13.40 4.20
N ALA A 47 -4.02 13.66 2.90
CA ALA A 47 -3.03 12.99 2.05
C ALA A 47 -1.58 13.26 2.53
N LEU A 48 -1.25 14.53 2.83
CA LEU A 48 0.08 14.92 3.29
C LEU A 48 0.43 14.36 4.67
N THR A 49 -0.52 14.38 5.60
CA THR A 49 -0.34 13.77 6.92
C THR A 49 -0.16 12.25 6.82
N GLY A 50 -0.84 11.60 5.87
CA GLY A 50 -0.62 10.19 5.52
C GLY A 50 0.81 9.91 5.04
N GLN A 51 1.32 10.71 4.10
CA GLN A 51 2.69 10.57 3.58
C GLN A 51 3.74 10.79 4.68
N ALA A 52 3.61 11.86 5.47
CA ALA A 52 4.56 12.16 6.55
C ALA A 52 4.60 11.06 7.63
N ARG A 53 3.47 10.41 7.91
CA ARG A 53 3.43 9.26 8.83
C ARG A 53 4.13 8.04 8.23
N ALA A 54 3.91 7.76 6.94
CA ALA A 54 4.58 6.67 6.24
C ALA A 54 6.11 6.84 6.23
N ASP A 55 6.60 8.06 6.01
CA ASP A 55 8.03 8.38 6.05
C ASP A 55 8.63 8.09 7.43
N ARG A 56 7.96 8.51 8.50
CA ARG A 56 8.44 8.22 9.87
C ARG A 56 8.47 6.73 10.19
N VAL A 57 7.46 5.98 9.76
CA VAL A 57 7.39 4.53 9.99
C VAL A 57 8.51 3.80 9.23
N THR A 58 8.90 4.30 8.07
CA THR A 58 9.94 3.70 7.22
C THR A 58 11.35 4.21 7.48
N ALA A 59 11.52 5.29 8.25
CA ALA A 59 12.81 5.95 8.48
C ALA A 59 13.91 5.03 9.04
N GLY A 60 13.55 4.01 9.81
CA GLY A 60 14.49 3.01 10.37
C GLY A 60 14.42 1.64 9.68
N TYR A 61 13.64 1.49 8.60
CA TYR A 61 13.44 0.20 7.97
C TYR A 61 14.58 -0.12 6.99
N LEU A 62 15.34 -1.19 7.31
CA LEU A 62 16.35 -1.76 6.43
C LEU A 62 15.78 -3.00 5.73
N PRO A 63 15.69 -3.00 4.38
CA PRO A 63 15.18 -4.15 3.64
C PRO A 63 16.23 -5.28 3.64
N VAL A 64 15.97 -6.35 4.38
CA VAL A 64 16.84 -7.53 4.47
C VAL A 64 16.06 -8.76 3.96
N PRO A 65 16.70 -9.71 3.26
CA PRO A 65 16.09 -10.99 2.89
C PRO A 65 15.67 -11.77 4.13
N VAL A 66 14.56 -12.51 4.04
CA VAL A 66 14.01 -13.27 5.16
C VAL A 66 13.60 -14.66 4.74
N THR A 67 13.82 -15.62 5.63
CA THR A 67 13.35 -16.99 5.46
C THR A 67 11.95 -17.11 6.04
N VAL A 68 11.03 -17.65 5.24
CA VAL A 68 9.65 -17.89 5.65
C VAL A 68 9.28 -19.34 5.43
N THR A 69 8.44 -19.86 6.30
CA THR A 69 7.82 -21.17 6.20
C THR A 69 6.35 -20.97 5.86
N VAL A 70 5.95 -21.46 4.69
CA VAL A 70 4.57 -21.42 4.23
C VAL A 70 3.99 -22.82 4.36
N ASN A 71 2.90 -22.92 5.11
CA ASN A 71 2.06 -24.12 5.18
C ASN A 71 0.78 -23.87 4.38
N ALA A 72 0.69 -24.51 3.23
CA ALA A 72 -0.44 -24.39 2.31
C ALA A 72 -0.89 -25.79 1.85
N LEU A 73 -2.19 -26.09 1.98
CA LEU A 73 -2.79 -27.34 1.50
C LEU A 73 -2.05 -28.60 2.01
N GLY A 74 -1.64 -28.60 3.29
CA GLY A 74 -0.91 -29.71 3.91
C GLY A 74 0.57 -29.84 3.47
N ARG A 75 1.09 -28.94 2.64
CA ARG A 75 2.50 -28.88 2.27
C ARG A 75 3.19 -27.73 2.97
N THR A 76 4.24 -28.05 3.72
CA THR A 76 5.13 -27.05 4.32
C THR A 76 6.33 -26.83 3.40
N ARG A 77 6.61 -25.57 3.05
CA ARG A 77 7.80 -25.17 2.28
C ARG A 77 8.52 -24.01 2.96
N THR A 78 9.82 -24.16 3.13
CA THR A 78 10.74 -23.09 3.54
C THR A 78 11.24 -22.36 2.30
N LEU A 79 11.05 -21.04 2.24
CA LEU A 79 11.46 -20.20 1.11
C LEU A 79 12.32 -19.04 1.62
N GLN A 80 13.36 -18.69 0.87
CA GLN A 80 14.12 -17.45 1.08
C GLN A 80 13.51 -16.37 0.20
N LEU A 81 12.90 -15.36 0.81
CA LEU A 81 12.26 -14.26 0.11
C LEU A 81 13.10 -13.01 0.19
N THR A 82 13.08 -12.22 -0.89
CA THR A 82 13.58 -10.86 -0.84
C THR A 82 12.71 -10.01 0.11
N ALA A 83 13.25 -8.90 0.60
CA ALA A 83 12.49 -7.98 1.45
C ALA A 83 11.19 -7.49 0.77
N GLN A 84 11.21 -7.32 -0.57
CA GLN A 84 10.03 -6.94 -1.35
C GLN A 84 9.01 -8.08 -1.41
N ASP A 85 9.43 -9.30 -1.73
CA ASP A 85 8.52 -10.44 -1.82
C ASP A 85 7.89 -10.75 -0.46
N ALA A 86 8.65 -10.65 0.64
CA ALA A 86 8.13 -10.82 2.00
C ALA A 86 7.11 -9.74 2.39
N ALA A 87 7.34 -8.48 2.00
CA ALA A 87 6.37 -7.40 2.18
C ALA A 87 5.11 -7.61 1.34
N CYS A 88 5.26 -8.08 0.11
CA CYS A 88 4.13 -8.44 -0.76
C CYS A 88 3.33 -9.61 -0.21
N LEU A 89 4.00 -10.62 0.35
CA LEU A 89 3.36 -11.76 1.02
C LEU A 89 2.55 -11.29 2.25
N THR A 90 3.10 -10.39 3.04
CA THR A 90 2.41 -9.79 4.19
C THR A 90 1.16 -9.03 3.74
N ARG A 91 1.24 -8.27 2.64
CA ARG A 91 0.08 -7.61 2.03
C ARG A 91 -0.97 -8.61 1.54
N ALA A 92 -0.54 -9.70 0.90
CA ALA A 92 -1.41 -10.78 0.45
C ALA A 92 -2.21 -11.36 1.61
N ARG A 93 -1.52 -11.62 2.73
CA ARG A 93 -2.11 -12.13 3.97
C ARG A 93 -3.16 -11.17 4.54
N MET A 94 -2.84 -9.86 4.61
CA MET A 94 -3.80 -8.84 5.07
C MET A 94 -5.05 -8.78 4.18
N ASN A 95 -4.89 -8.93 2.86
CA ASN A 95 -6.01 -8.90 1.91
C ASN A 95 -6.90 -10.15 1.99
N GLY A 96 -6.39 -11.29 2.46
CA GLY A 96 -7.16 -12.50 2.68
C GLY A 96 -7.77 -13.14 1.41
N THR A 97 -7.09 -13.02 0.28
CA THR A 97 -7.50 -13.57 -1.03
C THR A 97 -6.58 -14.70 -1.47
N ASP A 98 -7.07 -15.64 -2.26
CA ASP A 98 -6.25 -16.69 -2.88
C ASP A 98 -5.25 -16.09 -3.86
N GLN A 99 -3.96 -16.36 -3.64
CA GLN A 99 -2.86 -15.77 -4.41
C GLN A 99 -1.87 -16.87 -4.85
N THR A 100 -1.22 -16.67 -5.98
CA THR A 100 -0.10 -17.48 -6.45
C THR A 100 1.17 -16.64 -6.39
N LEU A 101 2.17 -17.13 -5.65
CA LEU A 101 3.52 -16.58 -5.63
C LEU A 101 4.36 -17.29 -6.68
N VAL A 102 4.81 -16.54 -7.68
CA VAL A 102 5.75 -16.98 -8.71
C VAL A 102 7.15 -16.72 -8.20
N LEU A 103 7.85 -17.79 -7.82
CA LEU A 103 9.24 -17.69 -7.38
C LEU A 103 10.19 -17.77 -8.59
N PRO A 104 11.37 -17.13 -8.50
CA PRO A 104 12.41 -17.33 -9.51
C PRO A 104 12.83 -18.79 -9.56
N ALA A 105 13.11 -19.30 -10.77
CA ALA A 105 13.53 -20.68 -11.00
C ALA A 105 14.76 -21.04 -10.14
N PRO A 106 14.88 -22.28 -9.62
CA PRO A 106 14.17 -23.51 -10.02
C PRO A 106 12.86 -23.79 -9.28
N GLU A 107 12.38 -22.88 -8.44
CA GLU A 107 11.23 -23.14 -7.59
C GLU A 107 9.91 -23.07 -8.37
N ALA A 108 9.05 -24.07 -8.20
CA ALA A 108 7.71 -24.07 -8.79
C ALA A 108 6.82 -23.00 -8.13
N PRO A 109 5.88 -22.39 -8.87
CA PRO A 109 4.92 -21.44 -8.31
C PRO A 109 4.23 -22.03 -7.07
N LEU A 110 4.16 -21.23 -6.00
CA LEU A 110 3.52 -21.62 -4.75
C LEU A 110 2.14 -20.97 -4.66
N ARG A 111 1.11 -21.80 -4.47
CA ARG A 111 -0.23 -21.30 -4.19
C ARG A 111 -0.40 -21.04 -2.71
N LEU A 112 -0.97 -19.89 -2.41
CA LEU A 112 -1.33 -19.42 -1.09
C LEU A 112 -2.85 -19.29 -1.04
N PRO A 113 -3.58 -20.34 -0.59
CA PRO A 113 -5.00 -20.23 -0.34
C PRO A 113 -5.27 -19.22 0.78
N LYS A 114 -6.48 -18.68 0.83
CA LYS A 114 -6.95 -17.87 1.94
C LYS A 114 -6.77 -18.64 3.25
N GLY A 115 -6.09 -18.01 4.22
CA GLY A 115 -5.80 -18.62 5.51
C GLY A 115 -4.57 -19.53 5.54
N ALA A 116 -3.75 -19.55 4.48
CA ALA A 116 -2.44 -20.19 4.55
C ALA A 116 -1.63 -19.68 5.75
N GLU A 117 -1.04 -20.61 6.50
CA GLU A 117 -0.24 -20.27 7.65
C GLU A 117 1.17 -19.93 7.20
N ILE A 118 1.60 -18.71 7.53
CA ILE A 118 2.91 -18.20 7.14
C ILE A 118 3.63 -17.82 8.43
N THR A 119 4.72 -18.52 8.68
CA THR A 119 5.59 -18.34 9.85
C THR A 119 6.97 -17.86 9.38
N GLY A 120 7.64 -17.04 10.19
CA GLY A 120 8.93 -16.44 9.86
C GLY A 120 9.02 -14.96 10.19
N ALA A 121 10.19 -14.37 9.94
CA ALA A 121 10.48 -12.96 10.23
C ALA A 121 9.90 -12.01 9.17
N LEU A 122 8.57 -12.01 9.02
CA LEU A 122 7.88 -11.13 8.09
C LEU A 122 7.98 -9.65 8.52
N PRO A 123 8.04 -8.71 7.57
CA PRO A 123 7.99 -7.29 7.91
C PRO A 123 6.66 -6.95 8.60
N ALA A 124 6.72 -6.07 9.60
CA ALA A 124 5.52 -5.63 10.31
C ALA A 124 4.51 -4.97 9.37
N GLU A 125 3.21 -5.21 9.60
CA GLU A 125 2.13 -4.70 8.75
C GLU A 125 2.17 -3.18 8.55
N ARG A 126 2.51 -2.43 9.60
CA ARG A 126 2.63 -0.96 9.53
C ARG A 126 3.68 -0.50 8.53
N ILE A 127 4.80 -1.22 8.43
CA ILE A 127 5.87 -0.93 7.47
C ILE A 127 5.38 -1.22 6.06
N VAL A 128 4.71 -2.36 5.85
CA VAL A 128 4.17 -2.75 4.53
C VAL A 128 3.10 -1.76 4.05
N GLN A 129 2.22 -1.31 4.94
CA GLN A 129 1.24 -0.27 4.66
C GLN A 129 1.91 1.05 4.28
N ALA A 130 2.93 1.48 5.03
CA ALA A 130 3.69 2.68 4.71
C ALA A 130 4.38 2.59 3.34
N LEU A 131 5.02 1.46 3.02
CA LEU A 131 5.63 1.20 1.71
C LEU A 131 4.59 1.21 0.58
N THR A 132 3.36 0.76 0.86
CA THR A 132 2.24 0.80 -0.10
C THR A 132 1.79 2.24 -0.36
N VAL A 133 1.60 3.04 0.69
CA VAL A 133 1.20 4.46 0.60
C VAL A 133 2.25 5.30 -0.13
N GLN A 134 3.54 4.99 0.03
CA GLN A 134 4.63 5.63 -0.69
C GLN A 134 4.78 5.14 -2.14
N GLY A 135 4.05 4.10 -2.57
CA GLY A 135 4.21 3.49 -3.89
C GLY A 135 5.53 2.75 -4.11
N ARG A 136 6.24 2.39 -3.03
CA ARG A 136 7.54 1.69 -3.08
C ARG A 136 7.41 0.16 -3.09
N LEU A 137 6.21 -0.37 -2.85
CA LEU A 137 5.94 -1.81 -2.84
C LEU A 137 5.53 -2.31 -4.23
N LEU A 138 6.42 -3.06 -4.89
CA LEU A 138 6.20 -3.62 -6.23
C LEU A 138 6.00 -5.14 -6.17
N CYS A 139 4.74 -5.59 -6.20
CA CYS A 139 4.41 -7.02 -6.13
C CYS A 139 4.27 -7.64 -7.52
N ARG A 140 5.39 -7.82 -8.22
CA ARG A 140 5.40 -8.43 -9.58
C ARG A 140 5.28 -9.95 -9.55
N ASN A 141 5.82 -10.56 -8.49
CA ASN A 141 5.89 -12.01 -8.31
C ASN A 141 4.61 -12.58 -7.67
N LEU A 142 3.70 -11.73 -7.21
CA LEU A 142 2.48 -12.14 -6.53
C LEU A 142 1.28 -11.85 -7.44
N ARG A 143 0.47 -12.86 -7.73
CA ARG A 143 -0.70 -12.75 -8.62
C ARG A 143 -1.92 -13.34 -7.93
N VAL A 144 -3.11 -12.89 -8.32
CA VAL A 144 -4.36 -13.53 -7.87
C VAL A 144 -4.43 -14.92 -8.52
N ALA A 145 -4.73 -15.94 -7.72
CA ALA A 145 -4.86 -17.30 -8.24
C ALA A 145 -6.07 -17.38 -9.19
N THR A 146 -5.86 -17.96 -10.37
CA THR A 146 -6.92 -18.12 -11.38
C THR A 146 -7.85 -19.30 -11.07
N GLU A 147 -9.05 -19.35 -11.63
CA GLU A 147 -9.99 -20.47 -11.39
C GLU A 147 -9.45 -21.82 -11.85
N ARG A 148 -8.83 -21.89 -13.04
CA ARG A 148 -8.16 -23.11 -13.54
C ARG A 148 -7.12 -23.62 -12.57
N GLU A 149 -6.38 -22.68 -11.99
CA GLU A 149 -5.44 -23.02 -10.97
C GLU A 149 -6.16 -23.72 -9.81
N LYS A 150 -7.18 -23.10 -9.20
CA LYS A 150 -7.92 -23.70 -8.06
C LYS A 150 -8.39 -25.13 -8.35
N GLU A 151 -8.84 -25.41 -9.57
CA GLU A 151 -9.29 -26.72 -10.03
C GLU A 151 -8.16 -27.77 -10.05
N ASP A 152 -6.98 -27.41 -10.57
CA ASP A 152 -5.80 -28.31 -10.58
C ASP A 152 -5.31 -28.69 -9.17
N ALA A 153 -5.55 -27.82 -8.17
CA ALA A 153 -5.18 -28.11 -6.78
C ALA A 153 -6.21 -28.97 -6.07
N ALA A 154 -7.51 -28.82 -6.40
CA ALA A 154 -8.56 -29.69 -5.90
C ALA A 154 -8.39 -31.12 -6.43
N ALA A 155 -7.97 -31.26 -7.69
CA ALA A 155 -7.70 -32.56 -8.32
C ALA A 155 -6.47 -33.30 -7.75
N LEU A 156 -5.61 -32.63 -6.95
CA LEU A 156 -4.45 -33.25 -6.29
C LEU A 156 -4.75 -33.74 -4.86
N THR A 157 -5.96 -33.48 -4.35
CA THR A 157 -6.42 -33.88 -3.02
C THR A 157 -7.42 -35.03 -3.00
N ASP A 158 -7.87 -35.49 -4.17
CA ASP A 158 -8.61 -36.75 -4.38
C ASP A 158 -7.63 -37.88 -4.78
#